data_AF-B9F546-F1
#
_entry.id   AF-B9F546-F1
#
_cell.length_a   1.000
_cell.length_b   1.000
_cell.length_c   1.000
_cell.angle_alpha   90.00
_cell.angle_beta   90.00
_cell.angle_gamma   90.00
#
_symmetry.space_group_name_H-M   'P 1'
#
loop_
_entity.id
_entity.type
_entity.pdbx_description
1 polymer ?
#
loop_
_entity_poly.entity_id
_entity_poly.type
_entity_poly.pdbx_seq_one_letter_code
_entity_poly.pdbx_strand_id
1 'polypeptide(L)'
;MLNDFVAMFRARTGYKIVEPAHMELAEPTIKDAFGKCVQQGASRVIVSPYFLSPGRHWKQDIPALAAEASKEHSNITYVVTAPLGLHELMVDVMNDRIKYCLRHVAGNVEECTVCAGTGKCQLYP
;
A
#
# COMPACT_ATOMS: atom_id res chain seq x y z
N MET A 1 -1.52 2.76 9.75
CA MET A 1 -1.24 3.14 8.35
C MET A 1 -1.60 2.04 7.35
N LEU A 2 -0.93 0.87 7.33
CA LEU A 2 -1.22 -0.17 6.34
C LEU A 2 -2.63 -0.78 6.50
N ASN A 3 -3.06 -1.05 7.74
CA ASN A 3 -4.42 -1.53 8.02
C ASN A 3 -5.49 -0.51 7.61
N ASP A 4 -5.25 0.78 7.85
CA ASP A 4 -6.16 1.85 7.44
C ASP A 4 -6.25 1.92 5.91
N PHE A 5 -5.13 1.75 5.21
CA PHE A 5 -5.10 1.66 3.76
C PHE A 5 -5.91 0.47 3.24
N VAL A 6 -5.75 -0.71 3.85
CA VAL A 6 -6.54 -1.90 3.50
C VAL A 6 -8.04 -1.64 3.67
N ALA A 7 -8.45 -1.02 4.77
CA ALA A 7 -9.85 -0.65 5.01
C ALA A 7 -10.37 0.33 3.95
N MET A 8 -9.61 1.39 3.65
CA MET A 8 -9.95 2.34 2.58
C MET A 8 -10.02 1.66 1.20
N PHE A 9 -9.09 0.76 0.91
CA PHE A 9 -9.02 0.06 -0.37
C PHE A 9 -10.24 -0.83 -0.55
N ARG A 10 -10.58 -1.66 0.44
CA ARG A 10 -11.82 -2.47 0.46
C ARG A 10 -13.06 -1.60 0.20
N ALA A 11 -13.20 -0.51 0.95
CA ALA A 11 -14.36 0.38 0.86
C ALA A 11 -14.51 1.04 -0.53
N ARG A 12 -13.40 1.38 -1.19
CA ARG A 12 -13.43 2.11 -2.48
C ARG A 12 -13.45 1.23 -3.73
N THR A 13 -12.99 -0.02 -3.63
CA THR A 13 -12.78 -0.88 -4.82
C THR A 13 -13.74 -2.06 -4.91
N GLY A 14 -14.36 -2.46 -3.79
CA GLY A 14 -15.23 -3.63 -3.73
C GLY A 14 -14.49 -4.98 -3.69
N TYR A 15 -13.16 -5.01 -3.62
CA TYR A 15 -12.43 -6.26 -3.32
C TYR A 15 -12.82 -6.78 -1.93
N LYS A 16 -13.34 -8.01 -1.89
CA LYS A 16 -13.85 -8.64 -0.65
C LYS A 16 -12.72 -9.10 0.28
N ILE A 17 -11.65 -9.64 -0.30
CA ILE A 17 -10.49 -10.20 0.41
C ILE A 17 -9.29 -9.30 0.15
N VAL A 18 -8.78 -8.64 1.19
CA VAL A 18 -7.63 -7.73 1.10
C VAL A 18 -6.88 -7.82 2.42
N GLU A 19 -5.73 -8.49 2.44
CA GLU A 19 -4.94 -8.66 3.65
C GLU A 19 -3.70 -7.74 3.63
N PRO A 20 -3.38 -7.06 4.73
CA PRO A 20 -2.10 -6.36 4.86
C PRO A 20 -0.98 -7.40 4.89
N ALA A 21 0.20 -7.03 4.38
CA ALA A 21 1.39 -7.88 4.45
C ALA A 21 2.63 -7.01 4.60
N HIS A 22 3.55 -7.46 5.44
CA HIS A 22 4.89 -6.91 5.60
C HIS A 22 5.90 -7.88 4.99
N MET A 23 6.85 -7.32 4.23
CA MET A 23 7.94 -8.11 3.63
C MET A 23 8.95 -8.54 4.70
N GLU A 24 9.21 -7.67 5.68
CA GLU A 24 10.17 -7.86 6.76
C GLU A 24 9.77 -7.02 7.99
N LEU A 25 10.42 -7.29 9.12
CA LEU A 25 10.40 -6.51 10.38
C LEU A 25 9.07 -6.42 11.13
N ALA A 26 7.96 -6.84 10.53
CA ALA A 26 6.63 -6.77 11.12
C ALA A 26 5.75 -7.91 10.62
N GLU A 27 4.67 -8.13 11.37
CA GLU A 27 3.61 -9.07 11.04
C GLU A 27 2.35 -8.33 10.59
N PRO A 28 1.48 -8.95 9.78
CA PRO A 28 1.60 -10.29 9.19
C PRO A 28 2.63 -10.37 8.04
N THR A 29 3.32 -11.50 7.90
CA THR A 29 4.19 -11.74 6.74
C THR A 29 3.40 -11.91 5.43
N ILE A 30 4.09 -11.88 4.29
CA ILE A 30 3.50 -12.23 2.98
C ILE A 30 2.89 -13.63 3.01
N LYS A 31 3.52 -14.59 3.70
CA LYS A 31 3.00 -15.96 3.81
C LYS A 31 1.68 -15.99 4.58
N ASP A 32 1.62 -15.30 5.72
CA ASP A 32 0.40 -15.26 6.54
C ASP A 32 -0.76 -14.58 5.80
N ALA A 33 -0.49 -13.46 5.12
CA ALA A 33 -1.49 -12.75 4.34
C ALA A 33 -1.98 -13.58 3.13
N PHE A 34 -1.07 -14.30 2.47
CA PHE A 34 -1.42 -15.21 1.37
C PHE A 34 -2.34 -16.32 1.89
N GLY A 35 -1.95 -17.01 2.96
CA GLY A 35 -2.75 -18.08 3.55
C GLY A 35 -4.13 -17.61 4.02
N LYS A 36 -4.20 -16.42 4.63
CA LYS A 36 -5.49 -15.80 5.02
C LYS A 36 -6.36 -15.49 3.81
N CYS A 37 -5.81 -15.04 2.70
CA CYS A 37 -6.58 -14.84 1.47
C CYS A 37 -7.18 -16.17 0.98
N VAL A 38 -6.37 -17.24 0.98
CA VAL A 38 -6.82 -18.57 0.55
C VAL A 38 -7.89 -19.14 1.48
N GLN A 39 -7.71 -19.02 2.79
CA GLN A 39 -8.69 -19.46 3.80
C GLN A 39 -10.04 -18.74 3.66
N GLN A 40 -10.03 -17.48 3.22
CA GLN A 40 -11.24 -16.72 2.91
C GLN A 40 -11.88 -17.09 1.56
N GLY A 41 -11.31 -18.04 0.82
CA GLY A 41 -11.85 -18.56 -0.43
C GLY A 41 -11.30 -17.90 -1.70
N ALA A 42 -10.16 -17.21 -1.64
CA ALA A 42 -9.52 -16.68 -2.85
C ALA A 42 -9.03 -17.82 -3.76
N SER A 43 -9.37 -17.78 -5.05
CA SER A 43 -8.85 -18.67 -6.10
C SER A 43 -7.61 -18.10 -6.82
N ARG A 44 -7.31 -16.82 -6.57
CA ARG A 44 -6.11 -16.11 -7.04
C ARG A 44 -5.66 -15.11 -5.99
N VAL A 45 -4.35 -15.03 -5.74
CA VAL A 45 -3.75 -14.04 -4.85
C VAL A 45 -2.99 -12.99 -5.65
N ILE A 46 -3.24 -11.71 -5.35
CA ILE A 46 -2.55 -10.57 -5.97
C ILE A 46 -1.66 -9.94 -4.89
N VAL A 47 -0.35 -10.08 -5.04
CA VAL A 47 0.63 -9.45 -4.15
C VAL A 47 0.97 -8.08 -4.73
N SER A 48 0.40 -7.02 -4.14
CA SER A 48 0.54 -5.65 -4.62
C SER A 48 1.45 -4.82 -3.70
N PRO A 49 2.68 -4.48 -4.10
CA PRO A 49 3.60 -3.70 -3.26
C PRO A 49 3.16 -2.25 -3.14
N TYR A 50 3.10 -1.71 -1.91
CA TYR A 50 2.83 -0.30 -1.65
C TYR A 50 4.14 0.54 -1.66
N PHE A 51 4.84 0.52 -2.80
CA PHE A 51 6.14 1.22 -2.99
C PHE A 51 6.05 2.31 -4.05
N LEU A 52 6.78 3.41 -3.85
CA LEU A 52 6.86 4.52 -4.81
C LEU A 52 7.81 4.26 -5.98
N SER A 53 8.81 3.38 -5.81
CA SER A 53 9.84 3.13 -6.82
C SER A 53 10.14 1.64 -6.97
N PRO A 54 10.49 1.18 -8.19
CA PRO A 54 11.00 -0.17 -8.38
C PRO A 54 12.40 -0.30 -7.76
N GLY A 55 12.61 -1.36 -6.97
CA GLY A 55 13.87 -1.64 -6.29
C GLY A 55 14.16 -3.14 -6.16
N ARG A 56 15.24 -3.51 -5.46
CA ARG A 56 15.64 -4.91 -5.24
C ARG A 56 14.50 -5.74 -4.65
N HIS A 57 13.83 -5.21 -3.64
CA HIS A 57 12.69 -5.84 -2.97
C HIS A 57 11.56 -6.26 -3.91
N TRP A 58 11.19 -5.37 -4.84
CA TRP A 58 10.17 -5.70 -5.82
C TRP A 58 10.67 -6.69 -6.88
N LYS A 59 11.94 -6.58 -7.30
CA LYS A 59 12.49 -7.43 -8.37
C LYS A 59 12.80 -8.86 -7.92
N GLN A 60 13.11 -9.08 -6.64
CA GLN A 60 13.68 -10.35 -6.17
C GLN A 60 12.95 -10.87 -4.93
N ASP A 61 12.89 -10.08 -3.86
CA ASP A 61 12.47 -10.58 -2.54
C ASP A 61 10.97 -10.91 -2.50
N ILE A 62 10.10 -9.99 -2.95
CA ILE A 62 8.64 -10.21 -2.95
C ILE A 62 8.23 -11.39 -3.85
N PRO A 63 8.74 -11.53 -5.09
CA PRO A 63 8.50 -12.72 -5.90
C PRO A 63 8.93 -14.02 -5.22
N ALA A 64 10.09 -14.04 -4.55
CA ALA A 64 10.57 -15.22 -3.84
C ALA A 64 9.67 -15.59 -2.65
N LEU A 65 9.27 -14.60 -1.84
CA LEU A 65 8.37 -14.79 -0.70
C LEU A 65 6.97 -15.25 -1.13
N ALA A 66 6.44 -14.68 -2.21
CA ALA A 66 5.16 -15.11 -2.78
C ALA A 66 5.24 -16.54 -3.33
N ALA A 67 6.35 -16.89 -3.99
CA ALA A 67 6.59 -18.25 -4.46
C ALA A 67 6.65 -19.25 -3.31
N GLU A 68 7.34 -18.92 -2.21
CA GLU A 68 7.41 -19.76 -1.03
C GLU A 68 6.01 -19.97 -0.41
N ALA A 69 5.26 -18.89 -0.22
CA ALA A 69 3.89 -18.96 0.30
C ALA A 69 2.97 -19.83 -0.58
N SER A 70 3.14 -19.79 -1.90
CA SER A 70 2.32 -20.58 -2.83
C SER A 70 2.52 -22.09 -2.72
N LYS A 71 3.65 -22.57 -2.17
CA LYS A 71 3.94 -24.01 -2.04
C LYS A 71 2.93 -24.75 -1.18
N GLU A 72 2.33 -24.06 -0.20
CA GLU A 72 1.29 -24.61 0.69
C GLU A 72 -0.11 -24.59 0.04
N HIS A 73 -0.24 -23.99 -1.14
CA HIS A 73 -1.50 -23.71 -1.82
C HIS A 73 -1.38 -24.00 -3.33
N SER A 74 -1.03 -25.25 -3.68
CA SER A 74 -0.67 -25.64 -5.06
C SER A 74 -1.74 -25.43 -6.13
N ASN A 75 -3.01 -25.26 -5.74
CA ASN A 75 -4.14 -24.96 -6.63
C ASN A 75 -4.40 -23.45 -6.81
N ILE A 76 -3.64 -22.58 -6.15
CA ILE A 76 -3.85 -21.14 -6.15
C ILE A 76 -2.86 -20.47 -7.10
N THR A 77 -3.39 -19.72 -8.06
CA THR A 77 -2.56 -18.86 -8.91
C THR A 77 -2.23 -17.55 -8.20
N TYR A 78 -1.06 -16.98 -8.47
CA TYR A 78 -0.69 -15.68 -7.91
C TYR A 78 0.05 -14.79 -8.91
N VAL A 79 0.04 -13.49 -8.63
CA VAL A 79 0.79 -12.48 -9.39
C VAL A 79 1.37 -11.45 -8.44
N VAL A 80 2.60 -11.02 -8.71
CA VAL A 80 3.20 -9.83 -8.09
C VAL A 80 3.03 -8.67 -9.07
N THR A 81 2.34 -7.60 -8.66
CA THR A 81 2.08 -6.46 -9.55
C THR A 81 3.28 -5.51 -9.62
N ALA A 82 3.22 -4.55 -10.53
CA ALA A 82 4.07 -3.37 -10.43
C ALA A 82 3.82 -2.64 -9.11
N PRO A 83 4.84 -1.97 -8.53
CA PRO A 83 4.63 -1.00 -7.46
C PRO A 83 3.91 0.24 -8.01
N LEU A 84 3.60 1.22 -7.16
CA LEU A 84 2.93 2.47 -7.61
C LEU A 84 3.72 3.16 -8.72
N GLY A 85 5.04 3.33 -8.51
CA GLY A 85 5.92 3.87 -9.55
C GLY A 85 5.51 5.24 -10.08
N LEU A 86 5.98 5.54 -11.29
CA LEU A 86 5.51 6.70 -12.07
C LEU A 86 4.17 6.35 -12.71
N HIS A 87 3.09 6.62 -12.00
CA HIS A 87 1.72 6.45 -12.47
C HIS A 87 1.03 7.83 -12.55
N GLU A 88 0.20 8.08 -13.55
CA GLU A 88 -0.43 9.40 -13.75
C GLU A 88 -1.22 9.88 -12.53
N LEU A 89 -1.97 8.99 -11.88
CA LEU A 89 -2.67 9.28 -10.61
C LEU A 89 -1.74 9.73 -9.46
N MET A 90 -0.43 9.48 -9.51
CA MET A 90 0.50 10.03 -8.53
C MET A 90 0.60 11.55 -8.64
N VAL A 91 0.45 12.11 -9.85
CA VAL A 91 0.38 13.55 -10.08
C VAL A 91 -0.81 14.14 -9.33
N ASP A 92 -1.97 13.49 -9.38
CA ASP A 92 -3.17 13.94 -8.68
C ASP A 92 -3.01 13.90 -7.16
N VAL A 93 -2.46 12.80 -6.63
CA VAL A 93 -2.21 12.67 -5.17
C VAL A 93 -1.24 13.75 -4.68
N MET A 94 -0.18 14.03 -5.45
CA MET A 94 0.77 15.10 -5.12
C MET A 94 0.12 16.48 -5.18
N ASN A 95 -0.62 16.77 -6.25
CA ASN A 95 -1.30 18.05 -6.42
C ASN A 95 -2.37 18.28 -5.34
N ASP A 96 -3.13 17.26 -4.98
CA ASP A 96 -4.11 17.33 -3.88
C ASP A 96 -3.42 17.66 -2.55
N ARG A 97 -2.30 16.99 -2.25
CA ARG A 97 -1.52 17.26 -1.04
C ARG A 97 -0.98 18.70 -1.03
N ILE A 98 -0.42 19.17 -2.14
CA ILE A 98 0.08 20.54 -2.29
C ILE A 98 -1.04 21.55 -2.06
N LYS A 99 -2.17 21.39 -2.76
CA LYS A 99 -3.33 22.28 -2.61
C LYS A 99 -3.87 22.31 -1.19
N TYR A 100 -3.90 21.17 -0.50
CA TYR A 100 -4.29 21.13 0.91
C TYR A 100 -3.32 21.94 1.76
N CYS A 101 -2.01 21.69 1.65
CA CYS A 101 -0.99 22.41 2.41
C CYS A 101 -0.99 23.91 2.12
N LEU A 102 -1.21 24.33 0.87
CA LEU A 102 -1.33 25.74 0.49
C LEU A 102 -2.56 26.42 1.12
N ARG A 103 -3.70 25.71 1.19
CA ARG A 103 -4.88 26.21 1.91
C ARG A 103 -4.61 26.34 3.41
N HIS A 104 -3.85 25.41 3.98
CA HIS A 104 -3.48 25.45 5.39
C HIS A 104 -2.60 26.66 5.72
N VAL A 105 -1.51 26.89 4.98
CA VAL A 105 -0.63 28.06 5.22
C VAL A 105 -1.31 29.39 4.97
N ALA A 106 -2.39 29.40 4.17
CA ALA A 106 -3.25 30.56 3.96
C ALA A 106 -4.32 30.75 5.06
N GLY A 107 -4.37 29.88 6.07
CA GLY A 107 -5.32 29.95 7.19
C GLY A 107 -6.74 29.47 6.86
N ASN A 108 -6.94 28.75 5.76
CA ASN A 108 -8.28 28.33 5.31
C ASN A 108 -8.73 26.96 5.83
N VAL A 109 -7.79 26.12 6.26
CA VAL A 109 -8.05 24.76 6.77
C VAL A 109 -7.06 24.41 7.88
N GLU A 110 -7.44 23.48 8.75
CA GLU A 110 -6.56 22.89 9.76
C GLU A 110 -5.39 22.09 9.13
N GLU A 111 -4.35 21.83 9.93
CA GLU A 111 -3.22 20.99 9.50
C GLU A 111 -3.69 19.62 8.99
N CYS A 112 -3.06 19.13 7.92
CA CYS A 112 -3.34 17.77 7.47
C CYS A 112 -2.77 16.74 8.45
N THR A 113 -3.35 15.54 8.48
CA THR A 113 -2.97 14.45 9.40
C THR A 113 -1.49 14.04 9.33
N VAL A 114 -0.80 14.33 8.23
CA VAL A 114 0.63 14.03 8.07
C VAL A 114 1.53 15.14 8.61
N CYS A 115 1.06 16.40 8.60
CA CYS A 115 1.81 17.54 9.12
C CYS A 115 1.53 17.80 10.60
N ALA A 116 0.36 17.36 11.09
CA ALA A 116 -0.09 17.47 12.47
C ALA A 116 1.04 17.18 13.47
N GLY A 117 1.42 18.20 14.26
CA GLY A 117 2.39 18.07 15.35
C GLY A 117 3.85 17.98 14.93
N THR A 118 4.15 18.14 13.63
CA THR A 118 5.54 18.11 13.11
C THR A 118 6.21 19.49 13.08
N GLY A 119 5.43 20.56 13.24
CA GLY A 119 5.89 21.94 12.99
C GLY A 119 6.29 22.19 11.53
N LYS A 120 5.89 21.31 10.61
CA LYS A 120 6.06 21.46 9.15
C LYS A 120 4.78 22.05 8.54
N CYS A 121 4.76 22.18 7.21
CA CYS A 121 3.67 22.83 6.48
C CYS A 121 3.55 24.33 6.79
N GLN A 122 4.67 25.03 6.68
CA GLN A 122 4.77 26.49 6.82
C GLN A 122 5.54 27.06 5.63
N LEU A 123 5.42 28.36 5.41
CA LEU A 123 6.26 29.08 4.45
C LEU A 123 7.66 29.26 5.05
N TYR A 124 8.68 28.98 4.26
CA TYR A 124 10.08 29.24 4.60
C TYR A 124 10.57 30.44 3.76
N PRO A 125 11.36 31.36 4.35
CA PRO A 125 11.92 32.52 3.64
C PRO A 125 12.99 32.15 2.61
#